data_AF-A0A960QK15-F1
#
_entry.id   AF-A0A960QK15-F1
#
_cell.length_a   1.000
_cell.length_b   1.000
_cell.length_c   1.000
_cell.angle_alpha   90.00
_cell.angle_beta   90.00
_cell.angle_gamma   90.00
#
_symmetry.space_group_name_H-M   'P 1'
#
loop_
_entity.id
_entity.type
_entity.pdbx_description
1 polymer ?
#
loop_
_entity_poly.entity_id
_entity_poly.type
_entity_poly.pdbx_seq_one_letter_code
_entity_poly.pdbx_strand_id
1 'polypeptide(L)'
;MKEREYTDDYQPTYPRLIPSDEAEARQRFDRINDHDRDTLRLLDTETFLGGWWALFWLCPGLHPDDIEDWPEKFDGWRPLIDEAFRRLDAGEITDGQCYPAEAVHGRLWREMVQESEE
;
A
#
# COMPACT_ATOMS: atom_id res chain seq x y z
N MET A 1 9.43 22.88 15.71
CA MET A 1 9.53 21.87 14.64
C MET A 1 9.97 20.59 15.30
N LYS A 2 9.17 19.51 15.26
CA LYS A 2 9.67 18.20 15.71
C LYS A 2 10.63 17.71 14.63
N GLU A 3 11.91 17.69 14.94
CA GLU A 3 12.90 16.91 14.20
C GLU A 3 12.38 15.48 14.13
N ARG A 4 12.03 15.01 12.92
CA ARG A 4 11.79 13.59 12.73
C ARG A 4 13.18 12.96 12.62
N GLU A 5 13.63 12.34 13.71
CA GLU A 5 14.81 11.49 13.70
C GLU A 5 14.56 10.32 12.74
N TYR A 6 14.93 10.49 11.48
CA TYR A 6 15.10 9.39 10.54
C TYR A 6 16.56 8.98 10.63
N THR A 7 16.85 8.08 11.56
CA THR A 7 18.16 7.44 11.68
C THR A 7 18.36 6.47 10.51
N ASP A 8 19.58 6.39 9.96
CA ASP A 8 20.02 5.44 8.92
C ASP A 8 19.69 3.95 9.23
N ASP A 9 19.28 3.65 10.47
CA ASP A 9 18.95 2.32 10.97
C ASP A 9 17.48 1.88 10.77
N TYR A 10 16.65 2.64 10.05
CA TYR A 10 15.27 2.22 9.78
C TYR A 10 15.25 0.93 8.95
N GLN A 11 14.74 -0.15 9.57
CA GLN A 11 14.51 -1.44 8.91
C GLN A 11 13.00 -1.67 8.83
N PRO A 12 12.41 -1.68 7.62
CA PRO A 12 10.99 -1.96 7.47
C PRO A 12 10.67 -3.39 7.91
N THR A 13 9.48 -3.58 8.48
CA THR A 13 8.96 -4.88 8.89
C THR A 13 8.64 -5.75 7.66
N TYR A 14 8.18 -5.11 6.57
CA TYR A 14 7.76 -5.78 5.34
C TYR A 14 8.53 -5.29 4.12
N PRO A 15 9.87 -5.44 4.06
CA PRO A 15 10.70 -4.88 2.99
C PRO A 15 10.29 -5.35 1.60
N ARG A 16 9.75 -6.58 1.47
CA ARG A 16 9.34 -7.15 0.18
C ARG A 16 8.05 -6.51 -0.38
N LEU A 17 7.21 -5.97 0.49
CA LEU A 17 5.94 -5.36 0.08
C LEU A 17 6.12 -3.90 -0.36
N ILE A 18 7.22 -3.24 0.02
CA ILE A 18 7.54 -1.87 -0.39
C ILE A 18 8.10 -1.89 -1.82
N PRO A 19 7.45 -1.23 -2.80
CA PRO A 19 8.00 -1.09 -4.14
C PRO A 19 9.34 -0.31 -4.15
N SER A 20 10.24 -0.70 -5.04
CA SER A 20 11.53 -0.04 -5.27
C SER A 20 11.41 1.22 -6.10
N ASP A 21 10.37 1.38 -6.89
CA ASP A 21 10.15 2.55 -7.74
C ASP A 21 8.72 2.59 -8.26
N GLU A 22 8.41 3.65 -9.00
CA GLU A 22 7.09 3.86 -9.57
C GLU A 22 6.70 2.85 -10.64
N ALA A 23 7.66 2.37 -11.43
CA ALA A 23 7.40 1.39 -12.47
C ALA A 23 7.04 0.04 -11.85
N GLU A 24 7.74 -0.37 -10.80
CA GLU A 24 7.43 -1.57 -10.03
C GLU A 24 6.08 -1.43 -9.32
N ALA A 25 5.82 -0.29 -8.66
CA ALA A 25 4.54 -0.04 -8.01
C ALA A 25 3.38 -0.16 -9.01
N ARG A 26 3.49 0.47 -10.19
CA ARG A 26 2.49 0.34 -11.25
C ARG A 26 2.30 -1.12 -11.66
N GLN A 27 3.39 -1.83 -11.95
CA GLN A 27 3.32 -3.23 -12.37
C GLN A 27 2.64 -4.13 -11.31
N ARG A 28 2.93 -3.92 -10.03
CA ARG A 28 2.31 -4.69 -8.94
C ARG A 28 0.82 -4.34 -8.81
N PHE A 29 0.48 -3.06 -8.91
CA PHE A 29 -0.90 -2.58 -8.81
C PHE A 29 -1.79 -3.08 -9.96
N ASP A 30 -1.28 -3.08 -11.19
CA ASP A 30 -2.01 -3.55 -12.38
C ASP A 30 -2.43 -5.03 -12.28
N ARG A 31 -1.78 -5.83 -11.43
CA ARG A 31 -2.16 -7.24 -11.18
C ARG A 31 -3.46 -7.38 -10.39
N ILE A 32 -3.95 -6.32 -9.75
CA ILE A 32 -5.15 -6.39 -8.90
C ILE A 32 -6.22 -5.36 -9.29
N ASN A 33 -5.86 -4.26 -9.96
CA ASN A 33 -6.74 -3.10 -10.17
C ASN A 33 -8.05 -3.42 -10.91
N ASP A 34 -8.03 -4.34 -11.88
CA ASP A 34 -9.18 -4.62 -12.75
C ASP A 34 -9.98 -5.86 -12.33
N HIS A 35 -9.71 -6.39 -11.14
CA HIS A 35 -10.35 -7.60 -10.65
C HIS A 35 -11.58 -7.31 -9.80
N ASP A 36 -12.64 -8.10 -10.03
CA ASP A 36 -13.82 -8.10 -9.18
C ASP A 36 -13.55 -8.83 -7.85
N ARG A 37 -14.50 -8.76 -6.92
CA ARG A 37 -14.36 -9.36 -5.58
C ARG A 37 -14.10 -10.87 -5.64
N ASP A 38 -14.74 -11.58 -6.56
CA ASP A 38 -14.58 -13.04 -6.66
C ASP A 38 -13.20 -13.41 -7.20
N THR A 39 -12.69 -12.65 -8.18
CA THR A 39 -11.34 -12.84 -8.72
C THR A 39 -10.27 -12.48 -7.68
N LEU A 40 -10.45 -11.38 -6.94
CA LEU A 40 -9.53 -10.95 -5.87
C LEU A 40 -9.39 -12.00 -4.75
N ARG A 41 -10.47 -12.73 -4.43
CA ARG A 41 -10.46 -13.82 -3.44
C ARG A 41 -9.66 -15.04 -3.89
N LEU A 42 -9.53 -15.24 -5.20
CA LEU A 42 -8.77 -16.35 -5.77
C LEU A 42 -7.26 -16.05 -5.86
N LEU A 43 -6.86 -14.79 -5.73
CA LEU A 43 -5.45 -14.41 -5.69
C LEU A 43 -4.80 -14.96 -4.43
N ASP A 44 -3.55 -15.43 -4.57
CA ASP A 44 -2.73 -15.70 -3.42
C ASP A 44 -2.42 -14.41 -2.63
N THR A 45 -2.12 -14.56 -1.34
CA THR A 45 -1.87 -13.44 -0.43
C THR A 45 -0.69 -12.57 -0.82
N GLU A 46 0.35 -13.14 -1.43
CA GLU A 46 1.53 -12.38 -1.84
C GLU A 46 1.20 -11.47 -3.03
N THR A 47 0.49 -11.99 -4.03
CA THR A 47 0.02 -11.20 -5.18
C THR A 47 -0.90 -10.08 -4.75
N PHE A 48 -1.88 -10.37 -3.90
CA PHE A 48 -2.80 -9.35 -3.39
C PHE A 48 -2.07 -8.26 -2.59
N LEU A 49 -1.24 -8.65 -1.61
CA LEU A 49 -0.51 -7.68 -0.77
C LEU A 49 0.46 -6.84 -1.59
N GLY A 50 1.12 -7.42 -2.60
CA GLY A 50 2.02 -6.68 -3.48
C GLY A 50 1.33 -5.55 -4.24
N GLY A 51 0.13 -5.80 -4.79
CA GLY A 51 -0.67 -4.77 -5.44
C GLY A 51 -1.30 -3.79 -4.45
N TRP A 52 -1.77 -4.28 -3.30
CA TRP A 52 -2.35 -3.47 -2.23
C TRP A 52 -1.35 -2.43 -1.72
N TRP A 53 -0.13 -2.85 -1.40
CA TRP A 53 0.93 -1.94 -0.94
C TRP A 53 1.38 -0.98 -2.03
N ALA A 54 1.34 -1.41 -3.29
CA ALA A 54 1.65 -0.53 -4.41
C ALA A 54 0.65 0.61 -4.59
N LEU A 55 -0.64 0.38 -4.31
CA LEU A 55 -1.65 1.45 -4.34
C LEU A 55 -1.29 2.59 -3.37
N PHE A 56 -0.96 2.27 -2.12
CA PHE A 56 -0.60 3.28 -1.11
C PHE A 56 0.78 3.90 -1.35
N TRP A 57 1.68 3.17 -2.01
CA TRP A 57 2.93 3.76 -2.48
C TRP A 57 2.69 4.79 -3.59
N LEU A 58 1.79 4.51 -4.54
CA LEU A 58 1.43 5.42 -5.64
C LEU A 58 0.56 6.60 -5.19
N CYS A 59 -0.19 6.41 -4.11
CA CYS A 59 -1.12 7.39 -3.55
C CYS A 59 -0.86 7.57 -2.05
N PRO A 60 0.26 8.20 -1.65
CA PRO A 60 0.71 8.28 -0.24
C PRO A 60 -0.21 9.10 0.69
N GLY A 61 -1.25 9.74 0.14
CA GLY A 61 -2.26 10.46 0.91
C GLY A 61 -3.53 9.66 1.21
N LEU A 62 -3.59 8.37 0.87
CA LEU A 62 -4.73 7.50 1.16
C LEU A 62 -4.51 6.73 2.47
N HIS A 63 -5.59 6.53 3.22
CA HIS A 63 -5.66 5.57 4.32
C HIS A 63 -6.74 4.51 4.03
N PRO A 64 -6.55 3.22 4.39
CA PRO A 64 -7.57 2.18 4.19
C PRO A 64 -8.94 2.54 4.79
N ASP A 65 -8.95 3.22 5.93
CA ASP A 65 -10.18 3.61 6.64
C ASP A 65 -10.88 4.84 6.02
N ASP A 66 -10.20 5.64 5.18
CA ASP A 66 -10.77 6.87 4.61
C ASP A 66 -11.99 6.58 3.70
N ILE A 67 -12.19 5.32 3.31
CA ILE A 67 -13.29 4.91 2.45
C ILE A 67 -14.68 5.18 3.03
N GLU A 68 -14.79 5.11 4.36
CA GLU A 68 -16.07 5.34 5.04
C GLU A 68 -16.41 6.83 5.06
N ASP A 69 -15.38 7.68 5.07
CA ASP A 69 -15.53 9.13 5.10
C ASP A 69 -15.58 9.75 3.68
N TRP A 70 -14.93 9.13 2.67
CA TRP A 70 -14.76 9.68 1.31
C TRP A 70 -14.89 8.59 0.22
N PRO A 71 -16.04 7.91 0.10
CA PRO A 71 -16.21 6.76 -0.78
C PRO A 71 -15.93 7.07 -2.26
N GLU A 72 -16.22 8.29 -2.71
CA GLU A 72 -15.98 8.75 -4.09
C GLU A 72 -14.49 8.81 -4.47
N LYS A 73 -13.58 8.98 -3.50
CA LYS A 73 -12.12 8.94 -3.76
C LYS A 73 -11.63 7.54 -4.07
N PHE A 74 -12.40 6.53 -3.67
CA PHE A 74 -12.10 5.12 -3.83
C PHE A 74 -13.03 4.46 -4.85
N ASP A 75 -13.78 5.26 -5.63
CA ASP A 75 -14.67 4.73 -6.67
C ASP A 75 -13.83 4.01 -7.74
N GLY A 76 -13.94 2.68 -7.76
CA GLY A 76 -13.06 1.78 -8.53
C GLY A 76 -12.17 0.87 -7.66
N TRP A 77 -11.82 1.25 -6.43
CA TRP A 77 -10.96 0.46 -5.52
C TRP A 77 -11.69 -0.13 -4.33
N ARG A 78 -13.00 0.14 -4.17
CA ARG A 78 -13.85 -0.51 -3.16
C ARG A 78 -13.65 -2.04 -3.08
N PRO A 79 -13.58 -2.79 -4.19
CA PRO A 79 -13.34 -4.24 -4.13
C PRO A 79 -12.01 -4.62 -3.48
N LEU A 80 -10.96 -3.83 -3.68
CA LEU A 80 -9.64 -4.06 -3.08
C LEU A 80 -9.69 -3.88 -1.57
N ILE A 81 -10.36 -2.83 -1.11
CA ILE A 81 -10.48 -2.48 0.30
C ILE A 81 -11.32 -3.53 1.03
N ASP A 82 -12.46 -3.92 0.46
CA ASP A 82 -13.30 -4.97 1.03
C ASP A 82 -12.54 -6.31 1.14
N GLU A 83 -11.69 -6.64 0.16
CA GLU A 83 -10.88 -7.86 0.21
C GLU A 83 -9.75 -7.76 1.24
N ALA A 84 -9.10 -6.61 1.40
CA ALA A 84 -8.09 -6.41 2.43
C ALA A 84 -8.66 -6.65 3.84
N PHE A 85 -9.81 -6.02 4.14
CA PHE A 85 -10.49 -6.22 5.42
C PHE A 85 -11.01 -7.64 5.60
N ARG A 86 -11.52 -8.29 4.55
CA ARG A 86 -11.93 -9.70 4.62
C ARG A 86 -10.75 -10.61 4.96
N ARG A 87 -9.57 -10.38 4.36
CA ARG A 87 -8.34 -11.14 4.67
C ARG A 87 -7.87 -10.90 6.10
N LEU A 88 -7.97 -9.67 6.59
CA LEU A 88 -7.65 -9.32 7.98
C LEU A 88 -8.58 -10.04 8.96
N ASP A 89 -9.89 -9.97 8.74
CA ASP A 89 -10.92 -10.62 9.57
C ASP A 89 -10.76 -12.15 9.59
N ALA A 90 -10.33 -12.73 8.46
CA ALA A 90 -10.04 -14.16 8.34
C ALA A 90 -8.69 -14.58 8.95
N GLY A 91 -7.86 -13.64 9.37
CA GLY A 91 -6.50 -13.90 9.86
C GLY A 91 -5.50 -14.32 8.78
N GLU A 92 -5.79 -14.04 7.51
CA GLU A 92 -4.93 -14.35 6.37
C GLU A 92 -3.78 -13.33 6.21
N ILE A 93 -3.99 -12.11 6.71
CA ILE A 93 -2.99 -11.03 6.78
C ILE A 93 -2.99 -10.42 8.18
N THR A 94 -1.86 -9.80 8.56
CA THR A 94 -1.75 -9.06 9.82
C THR A 94 -2.26 -7.63 9.68
N ASP A 95 -2.50 -6.97 10.81
CA ASP A 95 -2.82 -5.54 10.87
C ASP A 95 -1.77 -4.68 10.13
N GLY A 96 -0.48 -4.91 10.41
CA GLY A 96 0.60 -4.22 9.72
C GLY A 96 0.67 -4.47 8.20
N GLN A 97 0.15 -5.59 7.72
CA GLN A 97 0.02 -5.86 6.27
C GLN A 97 -1.22 -5.20 5.67
N CYS A 98 -2.29 -5.04 6.45
CA CYS A 98 -3.51 -4.36 6.05
C CYS A 98 -3.32 -2.84 5.95
N TYR A 99 -2.49 -2.25 6.82
CA TYR A 99 -2.20 -0.82 6.88
C TYR A 99 -0.79 -0.49 6.34
N PRO A 100 -0.63 -0.13 5.05
CA PRO A 100 0.68 -0.06 4.37
C PRO A 100 1.49 1.21 4.69
N ALA A 101 1.57 1.60 5.97
CA ALA A 101 2.28 2.82 6.39
C ALA A 101 3.74 2.84 5.93
N GLU A 102 4.42 1.68 5.94
CA GLU A 102 5.80 1.57 5.47
C GLU A 102 5.94 1.84 3.95
N ALA A 103 4.93 1.52 3.14
CA ALA A 103 4.90 1.84 1.72
C ALA A 103 4.75 3.35 1.48
N VAL A 104 3.84 4.00 2.22
CA VAL A 104 3.66 5.46 2.21
C VAL A 104 4.95 6.17 2.61
N HIS A 105 5.56 5.72 3.71
CA HIS A 105 6.84 6.27 4.18
C HIS A 105 7.96 6.04 3.16
N GLY A 106 8.03 4.87 2.54
CA GLY A 106 9.00 4.57 1.49
C GLY A 106 8.90 5.48 0.26
N ARG A 107 7.69 5.89 -0.14
CA ARG A 107 7.48 6.87 -1.22
C ARG A 107 7.98 8.26 -0.82
N LEU A 108 7.51 8.77 0.34
CA LEU A 108 7.83 10.12 0.80
C LEU A 108 9.34 10.32 1.05
N TRP A 109 10.02 9.31 1.59
CA TRP A 109 11.47 9.37 1.79
C TRP A 109 12.22 9.54 0.46
N ARG A 110 11.82 8.80 -0.58
CA ARG A 110 12.46 8.88 -1.90
C ARG A 110 12.33 10.27 -2.53
N GLU A 111 11.15 10.87 -2.44
CA GLU A 111 10.93 12.23 -2.92
C GLU A 111 11.84 13.23 -2.19
N MET A 112 11.98 13.10 -0.87
CA MET A 112 12.88 13.95 -0.08
C MET A 112 14.37 13.77 -0.43
N VAL A 113 14.83 12.53 -0.65
CA VAL A 113 16.23 12.28 -1.06
C VAL A 113 16.48 12.85 -2.46
N GLN A 114 15.56 12.63 -3.39
CA GLN A 114 15.71 13.11 -4.76
C GLN A 114 15.70 14.65 -4.84
N GLU A 115 14.89 15.34 -4.03
CA GLU A 115 14.90 16.81 -3.91
C GLU A 115 16.19 17.36 -3.25
N SER A 116 16.90 16.56 -2.46
CA SER A 116 18.16 16.97 -1.81
C SER A 116 19.40 16.83 -2.71
N GLU A 117 19.27 16.10 -3.82
CA GLU A 117 20.34 15.86 -4.80
C GLU A 117 20.27 16.79 -6.03
N GLU A 118 19.23 17.62 -6.15
CA GLU A 118 19.06 18.67 -7.18
C GLU A 118 19.43 20.08 -6.67
#